data_AF-A0A7S1UTP4-F1
#
_entry.id   AF-A0A7S1UTP4-F1
#
_cell.length_a   1.000
_cell.length_b   1.000
_cell.length_c   1.000
_cell.angle_alpha   90.00
_cell.angle_beta   90.00
_cell.angle_gamma   90.00
#
_symmetry.space_group_name_H-M   'P 1'
#
loop_
_entity.id
_entity.type
_entity.pdbx_description
1 polymer ?
#
loop_
_entity_poly.entity_id
_entity_poly.type
_entity_poly.pdbx_seq_one_letter_code
_entity_poly.pdbx_strand_id
1 'polypeptide(L)'
;MRYCVRIFLLSLLAVAVAAFLPPRATSASSRVNPLQDATVAESVQISMEPKIAVKVFGRLAEKYIMLDATGGMCCYSACSDCEYREPGGGYRMADQSSSRPKWIPVYDERKFETLDKEHTTKWSTELFVDGPALTKEEFCSRLPEMTFAPPLGGPYLSASVGKSLGGEAEEEVAAVEAMWDLFIGDSGKEKLTKFRMSKRLRELANGEEGLTWNGFSKCVGIE
;
A
#
# COMPACT_ATOMS: atom_id res chain seq x y z
N MET A 1 -29.89 69.47 44.35
CA MET A 1 -30.87 70.42 43.76
C MET A 1 -30.92 70.09 42.27
N ARG A 2 -31.90 69.33 41.81
CA ARG A 2 -33.26 69.69 41.33
C ARG A 2 -33.28 70.53 40.04
N TYR A 3 -34.12 70.07 39.10
CA TYR A 3 -34.67 70.66 37.86
C TYR A 3 -33.87 70.38 36.57
N CYS A 4 -34.38 69.53 35.64
CA CYS A 4 -35.49 69.71 34.65
C CYS A 4 -34.93 70.24 33.31
N VAL A 5 -35.42 69.96 32.09
CA VAL A 5 -36.27 68.95 31.41
C VAL A 5 -36.47 69.52 29.98
N ARG A 6 -36.56 68.65 28.93
CA ARG A 6 -37.00 68.88 27.51
C ARG A 6 -36.02 69.66 26.61
N ILE A 7 -35.79 69.31 25.33
CA ILE A 7 -36.70 69.09 24.18
C ILE A 7 -35.97 68.17 23.16
N PHE A 8 -36.47 66.96 22.85
CA PHE A 8 -37.19 66.56 21.62
C PHE A 8 -36.63 67.04 20.27
N LEU A 9 -36.02 66.13 19.50
CA LEU A 9 -36.16 66.16 18.03
C LEU A 9 -36.01 64.75 17.45
N LEU A 10 -37.09 64.34 16.80
CA LEU A 10 -37.25 63.11 16.04
C LEU A 10 -36.40 63.16 14.76
N SER A 11 -35.79 62.04 14.41
CA SER A 11 -35.71 61.65 13.00
C SER A 11 -35.97 60.15 12.86
N LEU A 12 -37.14 59.86 12.28
CA LEU A 12 -37.51 58.56 11.75
C LEU A 12 -36.56 58.20 10.60
N LEU A 13 -36.01 56.99 10.65
CA LEU A 13 -35.62 56.26 9.45
C LEU A 13 -36.08 54.81 9.64
N ALA A 14 -37.33 54.59 9.25
CA ALA A 14 -37.87 53.28 8.97
C ALA A 14 -37.77 53.05 7.46
N VAL A 15 -36.93 52.12 7.02
CA VAL A 15 -37.06 51.52 5.68
C VAL A 15 -36.77 50.03 5.75
N ALA A 16 -37.86 49.28 5.54
CA ALA A 16 -38.00 48.00 4.85
C ALA A 16 -37.16 46.79 5.28
N VAL A 17 -37.84 45.91 6.01
CA VAL A 17 -37.67 44.45 5.94
C VAL A 17 -37.94 43.98 4.51
N ALA A 18 -36.96 43.33 3.88
CA ALA A 18 -37.19 42.42 2.77
C ALA A 18 -36.54 41.08 3.11
N ALA A 19 -37.38 40.13 3.49
CA ALA A 19 -37.03 38.74 3.69
C ALA A 19 -36.53 38.14 2.36
N PHE A 20 -35.24 37.80 2.30
CA PHE A 20 -34.71 36.91 1.27
C PHE A 20 -34.57 35.51 1.86
N LEU A 21 -35.66 34.75 1.79
CA LEU A 21 -35.63 33.30 1.89
C LEU A 21 -35.23 32.70 0.52
N PRO A 22 -34.59 31.52 0.53
CA PRO A 22 -33.76 31.04 -0.58
C PRO A 22 -34.58 30.50 -1.75
N PRO A 23 -34.05 30.58 -2.99
CA PRO A 23 -34.64 29.86 -4.11
C PRO A 23 -34.44 28.35 -3.93
N ARG A 24 -35.55 27.65 -3.72
CA ARG A 24 -35.66 26.20 -3.75
C ARG A 24 -35.57 25.75 -5.21
N ALA A 25 -34.36 25.51 -5.70
CA ALA A 25 -34.13 24.85 -6.99
C ALA A 25 -34.17 23.33 -6.77
N THR A 26 -35.32 22.73 -7.11
CA THR A 26 -35.42 21.32 -7.46
C THR A 26 -34.67 21.07 -8.76
N SER A 27 -33.55 20.37 -8.71
CA SER A 27 -33.26 19.28 -9.66
C SER A 27 -32.04 18.49 -9.16
N ALA A 28 -32.32 17.33 -8.58
CA ALA A 28 -31.32 16.31 -8.34
C ALA A 28 -30.85 15.78 -9.70
N SER A 29 -29.80 16.38 -10.25
CA SER A 29 -28.98 15.74 -11.28
C SER A 29 -27.97 14.86 -10.58
N SER A 30 -28.47 13.76 -10.02
CA SER A 30 -27.63 12.61 -9.71
C SER A 30 -27.20 12.03 -11.05
N ARG A 31 -26.08 12.53 -11.60
CA ARG A 31 -25.30 11.75 -12.56
C ARG A 31 -24.66 10.62 -11.77
N VAL A 32 -25.49 9.62 -11.47
CA VAL A 32 -25.03 8.25 -11.30
C VAL A 32 -24.32 7.94 -12.60
N ASN A 33 -22.99 7.90 -12.60
CA ASN A 33 -22.27 7.19 -13.64
C ASN A 33 -22.74 5.73 -13.55
N PRO A 34 -23.52 5.22 -14.50
CA PRO A 34 -23.68 3.79 -14.58
C PRO A 34 -22.39 3.24 -15.21
N LEU A 35 -21.88 2.14 -14.67
CA LEU A 35 -20.81 1.34 -15.27
C LEU A 35 -19.39 1.94 -15.08
N GLN A 36 -18.92 1.96 -13.84
CA GLN A 36 -17.66 1.24 -13.64
C GLN A 36 -18.07 -0.20 -13.36
N ASP A 37 -17.92 -1.02 -14.40
CA ASP A 37 -17.78 -2.46 -14.27
C ASP A 37 -16.88 -2.72 -13.06
N ALA A 38 -17.50 -3.17 -11.97
CA ALA A 38 -16.81 -4.03 -11.04
C ALA A 38 -16.56 -5.33 -11.80
N THR A 39 -15.57 -5.34 -12.69
CA THR A 39 -14.79 -6.55 -12.91
C THR A 39 -14.17 -6.83 -11.55
N VAL A 40 -14.91 -7.59 -10.73
CA VAL A 40 -14.32 -8.45 -9.73
C VAL A 40 -13.27 -9.20 -10.52
N ALA A 41 -12.01 -8.77 -10.37
CA ALA A 41 -10.88 -9.45 -10.96
C ALA A 41 -11.05 -10.90 -10.52
N GLU A 42 -11.29 -11.77 -11.50
CA GLU A 42 -11.41 -13.19 -11.28
C GLU A 42 -10.09 -13.58 -10.62
N SER A 43 -10.13 -13.78 -9.30
CA SER A 43 -8.93 -13.99 -8.53
C SER A 43 -8.32 -15.28 -9.04
N VAL A 44 -7.17 -15.20 -9.70
CA VAL A 44 -6.36 -16.37 -10.05
C VAL A 44 -6.33 -17.25 -8.80
N GLN A 45 -7.01 -18.39 -8.83
CA GLN A 45 -7.11 -19.29 -7.70
C GLN A 45 -5.79 -20.03 -7.59
N ILE A 46 -4.83 -19.36 -6.96
CA ILE A 46 -3.55 -19.94 -6.61
C ILE A 46 -3.76 -20.70 -5.31
N SER A 47 -3.44 -21.99 -5.31
CA SER A 47 -3.37 -22.80 -4.11
C SER A 47 -1.94 -23.30 -3.96
N MET A 48 -1.23 -22.79 -2.94
CA MET A 48 0.16 -23.12 -2.67
C MET A 48 0.32 -23.86 -1.34
N GLU A 49 1.30 -24.76 -1.24
CA GLU A 49 1.67 -25.33 0.05
C GLU A 49 2.22 -24.22 0.97
N PRO A 50 1.77 -24.14 2.25
CA PRO A 50 2.22 -23.11 3.19
C PRO A 50 3.73 -22.98 3.33
N LYS A 51 4.49 -24.08 3.25
CA LYS A 51 5.95 -24.05 3.34
C LYS A 51 6.58 -23.39 2.13
N ILE A 52 6.11 -23.71 0.92
CA ILE A 52 6.62 -23.12 -0.32
C ILE A 52 6.29 -21.63 -0.36
N ALA A 53 5.07 -21.25 0.03
CA ALA A 53 4.67 -19.85 0.12
C ALA A 53 5.53 -19.03 1.09
N VAL A 54 5.90 -19.57 2.26
CA VAL A 54 6.83 -18.89 3.17
C VAL A 54 8.20 -18.73 2.53
N LYS A 55 8.70 -19.73 1.79
CA LYS A 55 10.00 -19.62 1.11
C LYS A 55 10.00 -18.52 0.04
N VAL A 56 8.91 -18.37 -0.71
CA VAL A 56 8.72 -17.28 -1.68
C VAL A 56 8.62 -15.94 -0.94
N PHE A 57 7.76 -15.85 0.06
CA PHE A 57 7.57 -14.61 0.83
C PHE A 57 8.88 -14.15 1.47
N GLY A 58 9.64 -15.04 2.10
CA GLY A 58 10.93 -14.71 2.71
C GLY A 58 12.04 -14.33 1.73
N ARG A 59 11.86 -14.55 0.42
CA ARG A 59 12.75 -14.04 -0.64
C ARG A 59 12.40 -12.62 -1.04
N LEU A 60 11.11 -12.30 -1.11
CA LEU A 60 10.61 -11.01 -1.53
C LEU A 60 10.50 -9.99 -0.39
N ALA A 61 10.32 -10.47 0.84
CA ALA A 61 10.08 -9.63 2.00
C ALA A 61 11.35 -8.99 2.54
N GLU A 62 11.18 -7.82 3.14
CA GLU A 62 12.24 -6.98 3.67
C GLU A 62 11.92 -6.53 5.10
N LYS A 63 12.99 -6.17 5.82
CA LYS A 63 12.90 -5.70 7.21
C LYS A 63 12.48 -4.24 7.33
N TYR A 64 12.61 -3.48 6.25
CA TYR A 64 12.45 -2.03 6.23
C TYR A 64 11.57 -1.64 5.05
N ILE A 65 10.68 -0.67 5.28
CA ILE A 65 9.89 -0.03 4.23
C ILE A 65 9.75 1.46 4.51
N MET A 66 9.75 2.27 3.45
CA MET A 66 9.33 3.67 3.47
C MET A 66 7.83 3.76 3.16
N LEU A 67 7.08 4.51 3.97
CA LEU A 67 5.62 4.64 3.89
C LEU A 67 5.20 5.91 3.15
N ASP A 68 5.49 7.08 3.69
CA ASP A 68 5.08 8.36 3.12
C ASP A 68 6.09 9.45 3.50
N ALA A 69 6.45 10.30 2.53
CA ALA A 69 7.32 11.45 2.72
C ALA A 69 6.69 12.52 3.64
N THR A 70 5.35 12.56 3.72
CA THR A 70 4.62 13.45 4.62
C THR A 70 4.56 12.92 6.07
N GLY A 71 4.93 11.65 6.26
CA GLY A 71 5.16 11.08 7.57
C GLY A 71 6.39 11.68 8.25
N GLY A 72 6.37 11.72 9.58
CA GLY A 72 7.46 12.26 10.38
C GLY A 72 8.29 11.17 11.02
N MET A 73 9.44 11.57 11.56
CA MET A 73 10.24 10.75 12.48
C MET A 73 9.70 10.83 13.92
N CYS A 74 8.39 11.03 14.12
CA CYS A 74 7.82 11.19 15.47
C CYS A 74 8.09 9.91 16.26
N CYS A 75 9.03 10.02 17.19
CA CYS A 75 9.48 8.95 18.05
C CYS A 75 8.26 8.42 18.82
N TYR A 76 8.26 7.14 19.13
CA TYR A 76 7.30 6.41 19.98
C TYR A 76 7.04 7.02 21.39
N SER A 77 7.49 8.26 21.66
CA SER A 77 7.47 9.02 22.91
C SER A 77 6.11 9.61 23.30
N ALA A 78 5.04 9.33 22.56
CA ALA A 78 3.68 9.67 22.94
C ALA A 78 3.38 11.15 23.25
N CYS A 79 4.04 12.09 22.56
CA CYS A 79 3.78 13.51 22.72
C CYS A 79 2.30 13.84 22.42
N SER A 80 1.68 14.64 23.29
CA SER A 80 0.26 15.04 23.19
C SER A 80 -0.03 15.96 22.01
N ASP A 81 0.97 16.69 21.53
CA ASP A 81 0.92 17.76 20.54
C ASP A 81 1.80 17.47 19.30
N CYS A 82 2.17 16.20 19.06
CA CYS A 82 2.93 15.84 17.86
C CYS A 82 2.06 16.06 16.60
N GLU A 83 2.54 16.87 15.66
CA GLU A 83 1.88 17.14 14.36
C GLU A 83 1.69 15.89 13.51
N TYR A 84 2.48 14.84 13.76
CA TYR A 84 2.40 13.55 13.09
C TYR A 84 1.40 12.60 13.76
N ARG A 85 0.77 12.98 14.88
CA ARG A 85 -0.25 12.17 15.54
C ARG A 85 -1.56 12.24 14.76
N GLU A 86 -2.17 11.09 14.52
CA GLU A 86 -3.47 11.04 13.84
C GLU A 86 -4.62 11.38 14.81
N PRO A 87 -5.71 12.02 14.33
CA PRO A 87 -6.87 12.38 15.17
C PRO A 87 -7.53 11.18 15.88
N GLY A 88 -7.42 9.97 15.32
CA GLY A 88 -7.92 8.72 15.89
C GLY A 88 -6.95 7.99 16.82
N GLY A 89 -5.76 8.55 17.08
CA GLY A 89 -4.64 7.85 17.71
C GLY A 89 -3.76 7.15 16.66
N GLY A 90 -2.46 7.00 16.98
CA GLY A 90 -1.43 6.53 16.04
C GLY A 90 -0.52 7.65 15.54
N TYR A 91 0.46 7.29 14.71
CA TYR A 91 1.46 8.21 14.15
C TYR A 91 1.62 8.00 12.65
N ARG A 92 1.73 9.10 11.92
CA ARG A 92 2.20 9.11 10.53
C ARG A 92 3.70 8.90 10.51
N MET A 93 4.10 7.66 10.32
CA MET A 93 5.50 7.27 10.25
C MET A 93 6.02 7.43 8.82
N ALA A 94 7.21 8.02 8.66
CA ALA A 94 7.87 8.08 7.36
C ALA A 94 8.33 6.70 6.88
N ASP A 95 8.69 5.84 7.83
CA ASP A 95 9.27 4.52 7.60
C ASP A 95 8.93 3.55 8.73
N GLN A 96 9.06 2.26 8.44
CA GLN A 96 8.93 1.19 9.43
C GLN A 96 10.07 0.20 9.29
N SER A 97 10.55 -0.29 10.43
CA SER A 97 11.55 -1.36 10.51
C SER A 97 11.09 -2.48 11.44
N SER A 98 11.64 -3.66 11.24
CA SER A 98 11.32 -4.86 12.00
C SER A 98 12.55 -5.75 12.18
N SER A 99 12.54 -6.61 13.20
CA SER A 99 13.68 -7.51 13.49
C SER A 99 13.87 -8.59 12.42
N ARG A 100 12.78 -8.98 11.74
CA ARG A 100 12.72 -10.00 10.69
C ARG A 100 11.92 -9.47 9.50
N PRO A 101 12.22 -9.90 8.26
CA PRO A 101 11.52 -9.43 7.08
C PRO A 101 10.00 -9.55 7.23
N LYS A 102 9.26 -8.47 7.04
CA LYS A 102 7.83 -8.42 7.33
C LYS A 102 7.00 -7.98 6.13
N TRP A 103 7.59 -7.25 5.19
CA TRP A 103 6.86 -6.60 4.11
C TRP A 103 7.49 -6.88 2.76
N ILE A 104 6.69 -7.21 1.76
CA ILE A 104 7.09 -7.08 0.34
C ILE A 104 6.74 -5.64 -0.06
N PRO A 105 7.71 -4.74 -0.28
CA PRO A 105 7.39 -3.35 -0.56
C PRO A 105 6.79 -3.19 -1.96
N VAL A 106 5.80 -2.30 -2.10
CA VAL A 106 4.97 -2.15 -3.32
C VAL A 106 5.53 -1.13 -4.34
N TYR A 107 6.78 -0.76 -4.17
CA TYR A 107 7.53 0.17 -5.01
C TYR A 107 8.89 -0.45 -5.32
N ASP A 108 9.55 0.01 -6.37
CA ASP A 108 10.91 -0.40 -6.70
C ASP A 108 11.94 0.49 -5.99
N GLU A 109 11.74 1.80 -6.03
CA GLU A 109 12.61 2.79 -5.38
C GLU A 109 11.78 3.92 -4.75
N ARG A 110 12.24 4.42 -3.59
CA ARG A 110 11.72 5.64 -2.97
C ARG A 110 12.87 6.50 -2.46
N LYS A 111 12.74 7.81 -2.68
CA LYS A 111 13.67 8.84 -2.23
C LYS A 111 12.90 9.97 -1.59
N PHE A 112 13.17 10.25 -0.31
CA PHE A 112 12.61 11.37 0.44
C PHE A 112 13.72 12.39 0.68
N GLU A 113 13.86 13.33 -0.25
CA GLU A 113 14.92 14.36 -0.22
C GLU A 113 14.91 15.19 1.07
N THR A 114 13.72 15.45 1.63
CA THR A 114 13.54 16.21 2.88
C THR A 114 14.10 15.50 4.11
N LEU A 115 14.17 14.16 4.08
CA LEU A 115 14.64 13.32 5.18
C LEU A 115 16.01 12.69 4.90
N ASP A 116 16.60 12.96 3.73
CA ASP A 116 17.83 12.32 3.22
C ASP A 116 17.77 10.78 3.36
N LYS A 117 16.62 10.21 3.01
CA LYS A 117 16.37 8.75 3.05
C LYS A 117 16.08 8.23 1.66
N GLU A 118 16.72 7.12 1.32
CA GLU A 118 16.42 6.36 0.11
C GLU A 118 16.24 4.88 0.43
N HIS A 119 15.40 4.22 -0.36
CA HIS A 119 15.18 2.78 -0.28
C HIS A 119 14.93 2.20 -1.66
N THR A 120 15.76 1.25 -2.04
CA THR A 120 15.58 0.44 -3.24
C THR A 120 15.29 -0.98 -2.81
N THR A 121 14.20 -1.52 -3.32
CA THR A 121 13.72 -2.84 -2.91
C THR A 121 14.57 -3.95 -3.49
N LYS A 122 14.70 -5.01 -2.71
CA LYS A 122 15.39 -6.24 -3.04
C LYS A 122 14.83 -6.93 -4.27
N TRP A 123 13.50 -7.03 -4.40
CA TRP A 123 12.91 -7.66 -5.58
C TRP A 123 13.27 -6.87 -6.85
N SER A 124 13.39 -5.55 -6.77
CA SER A 124 13.71 -4.71 -7.93
C SER A 124 15.18 -4.78 -8.34
N THR A 125 16.08 -5.17 -7.43
CA THR A 125 17.52 -5.28 -7.71
C THR A 125 17.92 -6.71 -8.05
N GLU A 126 17.32 -7.72 -7.42
CA GLU A 126 17.66 -9.13 -7.64
C GLU A 126 16.90 -9.77 -8.81
N LEU A 127 15.65 -9.37 -9.11
CA LEU A 127 14.91 -9.95 -10.25
C LEU A 127 15.20 -9.23 -11.58
N PHE A 128 15.50 -7.93 -11.52
CA PHE A 128 15.63 -7.04 -12.68
C PHE A 128 17.09 -6.60 -12.89
N VAL A 129 18.00 -7.56 -12.92
CA VAL A 129 19.45 -7.34 -13.03
C VAL A 129 19.84 -6.82 -14.41
N ASP A 130 19.28 -7.43 -15.47
CA ASP A 130 19.67 -7.16 -16.86
C ASP A 130 18.83 -6.05 -17.53
N GLY A 131 17.91 -5.43 -16.80
CA GLY A 131 17.09 -4.34 -17.32
C GLY A 131 15.73 -4.18 -16.63
N PRO A 132 14.88 -3.26 -17.11
CA PRO A 132 13.62 -2.90 -16.47
C PRO A 132 12.49 -3.92 -16.71
N ALA A 133 12.75 -4.95 -17.51
CA ALA A 133 11.77 -5.95 -17.93
C ALA A 133 12.36 -7.36 -17.85
N LEU A 134 11.48 -8.33 -17.66
CA LEU A 134 11.76 -9.69 -17.23
C LEU A 134 10.78 -10.62 -17.97
N THR A 135 11.26 -11.70 -18.57
CA THR A 135 10.40 -12.77 -19.14
C THR A 135 10.03 -13.82 -18.08
N LYS A 136 9.10 -14.72 -18.41
CA LYS A 136 8.68 -15.79 -17.50
C LYS A 136 9.86 -16.70 -17.14
N GLU A 137 10.69 -17.04 -18.11
CA GLU A 137 11.84 -17.92 -17.94
C GLU A 137 12.88 -17.29 -17.00
N GLU A 138 13.18 -16.01 -17.21
CA GLU A 138 14.07 -15.25 -16.34
C GLU A 138 13.52 -15.10 -14.91
N PHE A 139 12.20 -14.97 -14.75
CA PHE A 139 11.59 -14.92 -13.43
C PHE A 139 11.68 -16.26 -12.72
N CYS A 140 11.39 -17.34 -13.44
CA CYS A 140 11.41 -18.68 -12.90
C CYS A 140 12.82 -19.13 -12.53
N SER A 141 13.86 -18.61 -13.20
CA SER A 141 15.25 -18.86 -12.80
C SER A 141 15.73 -17.97 -11.65
N ARG A 142 15.40 -16.67 -11.66
CA ARG A 142 15.92 -15.70 -10.68
C ARG A 142 15.22 -15.76 -9.32
N LEU A 143 13.90 -15.98 -9.26
CA LEU A 143 13.17 -15.99 -7.98
C LEU A 143 13.70 -17.05 -7.00
N PRO A 144 13.95 -18.32 -7.40
CA PRO A 144 14.53 -19.32 -6.51
C PRO A 144 15.92 -18.94 -5.95
N GLU A 145 16.73 -18.26 -6.77
CA GLU A 145 18.10 -17.85 -6.46
C GLU A 145 18.19 -16.68 -5.48
N MET A 146 17.12 -15.91 -5.32
CA MET A 146 17.06 -14.84 -4.33
C MET A 146 17.37 -15.34 -2.92
N THR A 147 18.06 -14.52 -2.14
CA THR A 147 18.47 -14.91 -0.78
C THR A 147 17.25 -15.08 0.12
N PHE A 148 17.05 -16.26 0.71
CA PHE A 148 15.99 -16.46 1.69
C PHE A 148 16.33 -15.81 3.03
N ALA A 149 15.39 -15.07 3.60
CA ALA A 149 15.46 -14.61 4.98
C ALA A 149 14.18 -15.04 5.74
N PRO A 150 14.30 -15.68 6.92
CA PRO A 150 13.13 -16.14 7.70
C PRO A 150 12.16 -14.99 8.03
N PRO A 151 10.97 -14.95 7.42
CA PRO A 151 10.08 -13.80 7.54
C PRO A 151 9.30 -13.79 8.86
N LEU A 152 8.67 -12.66 9.17
CA LEU A 152 7.69 -12.51 10.22
C LEU A 152 6.30 -12.90 9.69
N GLY A 153 5.78 -14.03 10.16
CA GLY A 153 4.53 -14.62 9.70
C GLY A 153 4.72 -15.99 9.05
N GLY A 154 3.61 -16.70 8.86
CA GLY A 154 3.58 -18.05 8.28
C GLY A 154 4.24 -19.14 9.14
N PRO A 155 4.25 -20.38 8.65
CA PRO A 155 5.06 -21.45 9.22
C PRO A 155 6.52 -21.04 9.40
N TYR A 156 7.07 -21.25 10.60
CA TYR A 156 8.47 -20.93 10.84
C TYR A 156 9.40 -21.85 10.05
N LEU A 157 10.23 -21.27 9.19
CA LEU A 157 11.32 -21.96 8.49
C LEU A 157 12.65 -21.31 8.86
N SER A 158 13.63 -22.12 9.26
CA SER A 158 14.99 -21.65 9.48
C SER A 158 15.66 -21.26 8.16
N ALA A 159 16.70 -20.44 8.22
CA ALA A 159 17.47 -20.06 7.03
C ALA A 159 18.07 -21.28 6.31
N SER A 160 18.44 -22.34 7.03
CA SER A 160 18.96 -23.58 6.44
C SER A 160 17.90 -24.34 5.65
N VAL A 161 16.67 -24.41 6.16
CA VAL A 161 15.56 -25.13 5.52
C VAL A 161 14.95 -24.33 4.36
N GLY A 162 14.88 -23.00 4.48
CA GLY A 162 14.38 -22.13 3.40
C GLY A 162 15.41 -21.77 2.33
N LYS A 163 16.67 -22.20 2.49
CA LYS A 163 17.77 -21.89 1.56
C LYS A 163 17.44 -22.31 0.13
N SER A 164 16.92 -23.52 -0.06
CA SER A 164 16.45 -23.96 -1.37
C SER A 164 14.94 -23.74 -1.48
N LEU A 165 14.54 -23.02 -2.52
CA LEU A 165 13.20 -23.14 -3.12
C LEU A 165 13.21 -24.30 -4.13
N GLY A 166 13.96 -25.36 -3.80
CA GLY A 166 14.36 -26.53 -4.60
C GLY A 166 13.69 -26.67 -5.95
N GLY A 167 14.11 -25.85 -6.93
CA GLY A 167 13.54 -25.74 -8.28
C GLY A 167 13.63 -27.00 -9.16
N GLU A 168 13.78 -28.17 -8.55
CA GLU A 168 13.70 -29.49 -9.14
C GLU A 168 12.38 -30.21 -8.79
N ALA A 169 11.71 -29.84 -7.70
CA ALA A 169 10.41 -30.42 -7.34
C ALA A 169 9.30 -29.77 -8.17
N GLU A 170 8.44 -30.59 -8.80
CA GLU A 170 7.34 -30.11 -9.65
C GLU A 170 6.43 -29.09 -8.93
N GLU A 171 6.18 -29.29 -7.64
CA GLU A 171 5.37 -28.38 -6.81
C GLU A 171 6.02 -27.00 -6.62
N GLU A 172 7.35 -26.94 -6.50
CA GLU A 172 8.08 -25.68 -6.33
C GLU A 172 8.18 -24.92 -7.66
N VAL A 173 8.34 -25.64 -8.78
CA VAL A 173 8.27 -25.04 -10.13
C VAL A 173 6.88 -24.45 -10.37
N ALA A 174 5.82 -25.23 -10.12
CA ALA A 174 4.43 -24.78 -10.25
C ALA A 174 4.14 -23.55 -9.37
N ALA A 175 4.67 -23.52 -8.15
CA ALA A 175 4.55 -22.36 -7.27
C ALA A 175 5.22 -21.10 -7.85
N VAL A 176 6.42 -21.21 -8.39
CA VAL A 176 7.13 -20.08 -9.01
C VAL A 176 6.39 -19.59 -10.26
N GLU A 177 5.86 -20.51 -11.07
CA GLU A 177 5.02 -20.15 -12.21
C GLU A 177 3.72 -19.47 -11.78
N ALA A 178 3.06 -19.96 -10.72
CA ALA A 178 1.88 -19.31 -10.17
C ALA A 178 2.19 -17.90 -9.66
N MET A 179 3.38 -17.68 -9.10
CA MET A 179 3.83 -16.34 -8.70
C MET A 179 4.03 -15.41 -9.90
N TRP A 180 4.52 -15.94 -11.02
CA TRP A 180 4.56 -15.17 -12.28
C TRP A 180 3.16 -14.75 -12.70
N ASP A 181 2.22 -15.69 -12.73
CA ASP A 181 0.84 -15.44 -13.13
C ASP A 181 0.16 -14.42 -12.20
N LEU A 182 0.45 -14.50 -10.89
CA LEU A 182 -0.02 -13.52 -9.91
C LEU A 182 0.46 -12.10 -10.21
N PHE A 183 1.74 -11.94 -10.57
CA PHE A 183 2.38 -10.64 -10.77
C PHE A 183 2.11 -10.03 -12.15
N ILE A 184 2.00 -10.85 -13.20
CA ILE A 184 1.67 -10.36 -14.52
C ILE A 184 0.18 -10.03 -14.66
N GLY A 185 -0.67 -10.73 -13.89
CA GLY A 185 -2.13 -10.59 -13.88
C GLY A 185 -2.75 -10.78 -15.26
N ASP A 186 -3.97 -10.25 -15.43
CA ASP A 186 -4.75 -10.42 -16.67
C ASP A 186 -4.29 -9.53 -17.84
N SER A 187 -3.05 -9.06 -17.79
CA SER A 187 -2.56 -8.05 -18.73
C SER A 187 -2.30 -8.60 -20.14
N GLY A 188 -2.29 -9.93 -20.32
CA GLY A 188 -1.99 -10.61 -21.58
C GLY A 188 -0.60 -10.25 -22.12
N LYS A 189 0.32 -9.82 -21.25
CA LYS A 189 1.66 -9.37 -21.62
C LYS A 189 2.67 -10.49 -21.46
N GLU A 190 3.70 -10.47 -22.29
CA GLU A 190 4.80 -11.45 -22.24
C GLU A 190 5.90 -11.11 -21.24
N LYS A 191 5.95 -9.84 -20.79
CA LYS A 191 7.03 -9.33 -19.91
C LYS A 191 6.48 -8.66 -18.67
N LEU A 192 7.09 -8.95 -17.53
CA LEU A 192 6.89 -8.23 -16.28
C LEU A 192 7.89 -7.08 -16.23
N THR A 193 7.44 -5.87 -15.88
CA THR A 193 8.32 -4.70 -15.69
C THR A 193 8.28 -4.26 -14.23
N LYS A 194 9.30 -3.53 -13.76
CA LYS A 194 9.30 -2.96 -12.40
C LYS A 194 8.00 -2.21 -12.09
N PHE A 195 7.57 -1.34 -13.00
CA PHE A 195 6.31 -0.60 -12.88
C PHE A 195 5.09 -1.51 -12.71
N ARG A 196 5.00 -2.59 -13.50
CA ARG A 196 3.87 -3.54 -13.43
C ARG A 196 3.89 -4.32 -12.12
N MET A 197 5.07 -4.78 -11.69
CA MET A 197 5.23 -5.48 -10.43
C MET A 197 4.84 -4.59 -9.25
N SER A 198 5.33 -3.34 -9.19
CA SER A 198 4.95 -2.35 -8.17
C SER A 198 3.44 -2.09 -8.16
N LYS A 199 2.83 -1.88 -9.33
CA LYS A 199 1.38 -1.67 -9.46
C LYS A 199 0.60 -2.88 -8.93
N ARG A 200 0.98 -4.09 -9.34
CA ARG A 200 0.30 -5.31 -8.94
C ARG A 200 0.46 -5.57 -7.44
N LEU A 201 1.65 -5.40 -6.88
CA LEU A 201 1.88 -5.52 -5.45
C LEU A 201 1.02 -4.53 -4.64
N ARG A 202 0.83 -3.30 -5.15
CA ARG A 202 -0.03 -2.30 -4.52
C ARG A 202 -1.51 -2.71 -4.53
N GLU A 203 -1.97 -3.32 -5.61
CA GLU A 203 -3.32 -3.90 -5.70
C GLU A 203 -3.49 -5.02 -4.66
N LEU A 204 -2.53 -5.95 -4.59
CA LEU A 204 -2.54 -7.06 -3.62
C LEU A 204 -2.46 -6.59 -2.17
N ALA A 205 -1.75 -5.48 -1.92
CA ALA A 205 -1.64 -4.85 -0.61
C ALA A 205 -2.84 -3.96 -0.24
N ASN A 206 -3.90 -3.91 -1.07
CA ASN A 206 -5.06 -3.04 -0.86
C ASN A 206 -4.70 -1.56 -0.65
N GLY A 207 -3.67 -1.08 -1.37
CA GLY A 207 -3.19 0.29 -1.26
C GLY A 207 -2.18 0.54 -0.13
N GLU A 208 -1.87 -0.44 0.71
CA GLU A 208 -0.78 -0.34 1.69
C GLU A 208 0.60 -0.32 1.00
N GLU A 209 1.60 0.20 1.72
CA GLU A 209 2.95 0.39 1.19
C GLU A 209 3.85 -0.84 1.25
N GLY A 210 3.36 -1.91 1.88
CA GLY A 210 4.03 -3.19 1.93
C GLY A 210 3.07 -4.34 2.19
N LEU A 211 3.11 -5.37 1.36
CA LEU A 211 2.30 -6.57 1.51
C LEU A 211 2.87 -7.43 2.66
N THR A 212 2.07 -7.64 3.70
CA THR A 212 2.43 -8.51 4.83
C THR A 212 2.10 -9.97 4.54
N TRP A 213 2.60 -10.90 5.38
CA TRP A 213 2.27 -12.32 5.27
C TRP A 213 0.75 -12.56 5.24
N ASN A 214 -0.03 -11.86 6.07
CA ASN A 214 -1.48 -12.04 6.14
C ASN A 214 -2.20 -11.62 4.86
N GLY A 215 -1.66 -10.62 4.14
CA GLY A 215 -2.15 -10.26 2.81
C GLY A 215 -1.70 -11.27 1.76
N PHE A 216 -0.40 -11.60 1.77
CA PHE A 216 0.21 -12.52 0.82
C PHE A 216 -0.43 -13.91 0.84
N SER A 217 -0.58 -14.52 2.03
CA SER A 217 -1.17 -15.84 2.22
C SER A 217 -2.58 -15.95 1.63
N LYS A 218 -3.41 -14.93 1.78
CA LYS A 218 -4.72 -14.84 1.11
C LYS A 218 -4.61 -14.81 -0.41
N CYS A 219 -3.63 -14.08 -0.95
CA CYS A 219 -3.41 -14.01 -2.40
C CYS A 219 -2.97 -15.35 -3.00
N VAL A 220 -2.33 -16.22 -2.21
CA VAL A 220 -1.85 -17.55 -2.65
C VAL A 220 -2.70 -18.71 -2.10
N GLY A 221 -3.92 -18.42 -1.61
CA GLY A 221 -4.90 -19.42 -1.20
C GLY A 221 -4.53 -20.23 0.05
N ILE A 222 -3.77 -19.63 0.96
CA ILE A 222 -3.43 -20.20 2.27
C ILE A 222 -4.22 -19.44 3.33
N GLU A 223 -5.28 -20.06 3.85
CA GLU A 223 -6.07 -19.54 4.98
C GLU A 223 -5.58 -20.09 6.33
#